data_AF-A0A833W6D0-F1
#
_entry.id   AF-A0A833W6D0-F1
#
_cell.length_a   1.000
_cell.length_b   1.000
_cell.length_c   1.000
_cell.angle_alpha   90.00
_cell.angle_beta   90.00
_cell.angle_gamma   90.00
#
_symmetry.space_group_name_H-M   'P 1'
#
loop_
_entity.id
_entity.type
_entity.pdbx_description
1 polymer ?
#
loop_
_entity_poly.entity_id
_entity_poly.type
_entity_poly.pdbx_seq_one_letter_code
_entity_poly.pdbx_strand_id
1 'polypeptide(L)'
;MACVADLVRDFESLLVHKHRFALADVVTCLQTIIRDVEDVQRALIVASSSADNESADILVHISDRLERLVALVPSFLGERELSILLSALQELTRLSSGLYTISKLQQSIESLSYHSKALSTAVSRDAAVILLLTKKRDHLAKFLEDGMQVLQNSHSRRVMQYQEAITQLTAEFKLALEDEHLQRGKQLHFDIQTIETSMSTMLLPHFEICRTITTANAQVQSVGSSFSKPERDAIVTFVRTAAMLKSGDVTFSSVLQDASKFLERLALFEQAASKDAFLVCSSALKLQFRESLDQELFLAYVQDWVIKRESLQQNESSSDYQACTKHIQDLKEAIVRAHELAQSSQDKLALDDPARESLAQEVLRIM
;
A
#
# COMPACT_ATOMS: atom_id res chain seq x y z
N MET A 1 -14.86 -18.37 0.95
CA MET A 1 -15.24 -17.04 1.47
C MET A 1 -16.71 -17.09 1.84
N ALA A 2 -17.04 -17.14 3.12
CA ALA A 2 -18.42 -17.12 3.60
C ALA A 2 -18.60 -15.86 4.46
N CYS A 3 -19.49 -14.94 4.05
CA CYS A 3 -19.86 -13.76 4.82
C CYS A 3 -20.37 -14.15 6.23
N VAL A 4 -20.35 -13.26 7.22
CA VAL A 4 -20.97 -13.51 8.54
C VAL A 4 -22.43 -13.95 8.37
N ALA A 5 -23.11 -13.36 7.38
CA ALA A 5 -24.46 -13.75 6.98
C ALA A 5 -24.54 -15.21 6.47
N ASP A 6 -23.51 -15.72 5.79
CA ASP A 6 -23.46 -17.10 5.30
C ASP A 6 -23.23 -18.08 6.45
N LEU A 7 -22.34 -17.75 7.40
CA LEU A 7 -22.13 -18.53 8.62
C LEU A 7 -23.40 -18.66 9.48
N VAL A 8 -24.14 -17.55 9.64
CA VAL A 8 -25.42 -17.56 10.36
C VAL A 8 -26.44 -18.41 9.60
N ARG A 9 -26.51 -18.30 8.26
CA ARG A 9 -27.43 -19.09 7.42
C ARG A 9 -27.12 -20.59 7.47
N ASP A 10 -25.85 -20.97 7.44
CA ASP A 10 -25.41 -22.37 7.57
C ASP A 10 -25.79 -22.92 8.95
N PHE A 11 -25.61 -22.11 10.00
CA PHE A 11 -26.01 -22.46 11.36
C PHE A 11 -27.54 -22.58 11.52
N GLU A 12 -28.31 -21.70 10.91
CA GLU A 12 -29.79 -21.79 10.86
C GLU A 12 -30.24 -23.10 10.23
N SER A 13 -29.64 -23.49 9.10
CA SER A 13 -29.92 -24.75 8.42
C SER A 13 -29.60 -25.96 9.32
N LEU A 14 -28.45 -25.93 9.99
CA LEU A 14 -28.04 -26.95 10.95
C LEU A 14 -29.02 -27.05 12.13
N LEU A 15 -29.46 -25.91 12.67
CA LEU A 15 -30.41 -25.85 13.77
C LEU A 15 -31.76 -26.47 13.38
N VAL A 16 -32.30 -26.11 12.22
CA VAL A 16 -33.55 -26.68 11.70
C VAL A 16 -33.38 -28.18 11.47
N HIS A 17 -32.26 -28.62 10.88
CA HIS A 17 -32.00 -30.04 10.66
C HIS A 17 -31.92 -30.83 11.96
N LYS A 18 -31.22 -30.31 12.98
CA LYS A 18 -31.05 -30.97 14.28
C LYS A 18 -32.37 -31.07 15.05
N HIS A 19 -33.24 -30.08 14.92
CA HIS A 19 -34.50 -30.00 15.65
C HIS A 19 -35.73 -30.41 14.83
N ARG A 20 -35.55 -30.92 13.61
CA ARG A 20 -36.64 -31.29 12.68
C ARG A 20 -37.69 -32.25 13.25
N PHE A 21 -37.27 -33.18 14.12
CA PHE A 21 -38.19 -34.13 14.75
C PHE A 21 -39.01 -33.49 15.88
N ALA A 22 -38.40 -32.56 16.62
CA ALA A 22 -39.10 -31.79 17.64
C ALA A 22 -40.07 -30.76 17.03
N LEU A 23 -39.84 -30.38 15.77
CA LEU A 23 -40.67 -29.47 14.99
C LEU A 23 -41.47 -30.18 13.89
N ALA A 24 -41.67 -31.51 14.00
CA ALA A 24 -42.24 -32.30 12.91
C ALA A 24 -43.62 -31.80 12.47
N ASP A 25 -44.46 -31.38 13.41
CA ASP A 25 -45.80 -30.89 13.09
C ASP A 25 -45.75 -29.49 12.46
N VAL A 26 -44.85 -28.61 12.90
CA VAL A 26 -44.60 -27.32 12.26
C VAL A 26 -44.13 -27.52 10.82
N VAL A 27 -43.16 -28.42 10.60
CA VAL A 27 -42.63 -28.76 9.26
C VAL A 27 -43.73 -29.34 8.37
N THR A 28 -44.54 -30.26 8.90
CA THR A 28 -45.64 -30.89 8.15
C THR A 28 -46.70 -29.86 7.78
N CYS A 29 -47.09 -28.99 8.72
CA CYS A 29 -48.02 -27.89 8.43
C CYS A 29 -47.47 -26.94 7.37
N LEU A 30 -46.18 -26.59 7.41
CA LEU A 30 -45.55 -25.74 6.39
C LEU A 30 -45.54 -26.41 5.00
N GLN A 31 -45.22 -27.69 4.92
CA GLN A 31 -45.27 -28.44 3.66
C GLN A 31 -46.68 -28.47 3.05
N THR A 32 -47.70 -28.66 3.90
CA THR A 32 -49.10 -28.63 3.46
C THR A 32 -49.52 -27.23 3.02
N ILE A 33 -49.15 -26.19 3.76
CA ILE A 33 -49.40 -24.79 3.40
C ILE A 33 -48.75 -24.44 2.06
N ILE A 34 -47.52 -24.89 1.79
CA ILE A 34 -46.86 -24.65 0.49
C ILE A 34 -47.71 -25.23 -0.65
N ARG A 35 -48.26 -26.44 -0.48
CA ARG A 35 -49.15 -27.05 -1.48
C ARG A 35 -50.47 -26.28 -1.63
N ASP A 36 -51.08 -25.85 -0.53
CA ASP A 36 -52.29 -25.03 -0.59
C ASP A 36 -52.04 -23.70 -1.30
N VAL A 37 -50.86 -23.09 -1.12
CA VAL A 37 -50.46 -21.85 -1.80
C VAL A 37 -50.35 -22.08 -3.31
N GLU A 38 -49.78 -23.21 -3.74
CA GLU A 38 -49.75 -23.61 -5.15
C GLU A 38 -51.16 -23.88 -5.72
N ASP A 39 -52.06 -24.45 -4.90
CA ASP A 39 -53.47 -24.66 -5.27
C ASP A 39 -54.22 -23.32 -5.42
N VAL A 40 -54.01 -22.38 -4.48
CA VAL A 40 -54.54 -21.01 -4.57
C VAL A 40 -54.00 -20.30 -5.80
N GLN A 41 -52.71 -20.44 -6.12
CA GLN A 41 -52.11 -19.84 -7.32
C GLN A 41 -52.76 -20.39 -8.61
N ARG A 42 -52.96 -21.71 -8.68
CA ARG A 42 -53.62 -22.35 -9.83
C ARG A 42 -55.09 -21.92 -9.96
N ALA A 43 -55.81 -21.87 -8.85
CA ALA A 43 -57.21 -21.43 -8.84
C ALA A 43 -57.34 -19.94 -9.22
N LEU A 44 -56.39 -19.11 -8.80
CA LEU A 44 -56.33 -17.69 -9.12
C LEU A 44 -56.12 -17.45 -10.62
N ILE A 45 -55.19 -18.18 -11.25
CA ILE A 45 -54.95 -18.09 -12.71
C ILE A 45 -56.23 -18.40 -13.50
N VAL A 46 -56.95 -19.45 -13.11
CA VAL A 46 -58.22 -19.84 -13.75
C VAL A 46 -59.29 -18.77 -13.51
N ALA A 47 -59.41 -18.25 -12.30
CA ALA A 47 -60.38 -17.21 -11.95
C ALA A 47 -60.13 -15.89 -12.69
N SER A 48 -58.87 -15.47 -12.83
CA SER A 48 -58.48 -14.26 -13.55
C SER A 48 -58.74 -14.35 -15.05
N SER A 49 -58.76 -15.56 -15.63
CA SER A 49 -59.10 -15.77 -17.05
C SER A 49 -60.59 -15.63 -17.36
N SER A 50 -61.45 -15.66 -16.33
CA SER A 50 -62.91 -15.63 -16.45
C SER A 50 -63.56 -14.48 -15.66
N ALA A 51 -62.79 -13.46 -15.28
CA ALA A 51 -63.23 -12.42 -14.36
C ALA A 51 -63.98 -11.27 -15.07
N ASP A 52 -65.09 -10.84 -14.47
CA ASP A 52 -65.76 -9.57 -14.80
C ASP A 52 -65.05 -8.38 -14.12
N ASN A 53 -65.24 -7.16 -14.62
CA ASN A 53 -64.54 -5.94 -14.14
C ASN A 53 -64.59 -5.70 -12.62
N GLU A 54 -65.66 -6.14 -11.93
CA GLU A 54 -65.84 -5.97 -10.48
C GLU A 54 -65.08 -7.02 -9.64
N SER A 55 -64.78 -8.18 -10.23
CA SER A 55 -63.99 -9.25 -9.59
C SER A 55 -62.48 -9.09 -9.84
N ALA A 56 -62.10 -8.30 -10.85
CA ALA A 56 -60.71 -8.09 -11.25
C ALA A 56 -59.86 -7.45 -10.13
N ASP A 57 -60.36 -6.43 -9.44
CA ASP A 57 -59.63 -5.73 -8.37
C ASP A 57 -59.36 -6.65 -7.16
N ILE A 58 -60.32 -7.51 -6.81
CA ILE A 58 -60.17 -8.49 -5.72
C ILE A 58 -59.11 -9.53 -6.09
N LEU A 59 -59.09 -10.00 -7.34
CA LEU A 59 -58.11 -10.99 -7.82
C LEU A 59 -56.69 -10.41 -7.89
N VAL A 60 -56.53 -9.14 -8.28
CA VAL A 60 -55.24 -8.43 -8.23
C VAL A 60 -54.74 -8.34 -6.79
N HIS A 61 -55.59 -7.96 -5.84
CA HIS A 61 -55.21 -7.92 -4.43
C HIS A 61 -54.83 -9.29 -3.86
N ILE A 62 -55.53 -10.37 -4.25
CA ILE A 62 -55.17 -11.74 -3.85
C ILE A 62 -53.82 -12.13 -4.46
N SER A 63 -53.56 -11.77 -5.72
CA SER A 63 -52.29 -12.01 -6.40
C SER A 63 -51.13 -11.36 -5.65
N ASP A 64 -51.23 -10.06 -5.34
CA ASP A 64 -50.20 -9.31 -4.62
C ASP A 64 -49.90 -9.92 -3.23
N ARG A 65 -50.95 -10.37 -2.53
CA ARG A 65 -50.81 -11.00 -1.21
C ARG A 65 -50.21 -12.39 -1.30
N LEU A 66 -50.51 -13.15 -2.35
CA LEU A 66 -49.95 -14.47 -2.61
C LEU A 66 -48.47 -14.38 -2.97
N GLU A 67 -48.08 -13.42 -3.82
CA GLU A 67 -46.66 -13.17 -4.15
C GLU A 67 -45.86 -12.80 -2.90
N ARG A 68 -46.42 -11.92 -2.05
CA ARG A 68 -45.82 -11.57 -0.76
C ARG A 68 -45.67 -12.79 0.14
N LEU A 69 -46.67 -13.69 0.17
CA LEU A 69 -46.63 -14.90 0.99
C LEU A 69 -45.53 -15.87 0.53
N VAL A 70 -45.39 -16.09 -0.78
CA VAL A 70 -44.34 -16.95 -1.35
C VAL A 70 -42.96 -16.42 -0.99
N ALA A 71 -42.76 -15.09 -1.00
CA ALA A 71 -41.51 -14.46 -0.60
C ALA A 71 -41.18 -14.60 0.91
N LEU A 72 -42.17 -14.95 1.74
CA LEU A 72 -42.04 -15.07 3.20
C LEU A 72 -41.86 -16.51 3.68
N VAL A 73 -41.77 -17.49 2.77
CA VAL A 73 -41.52 -18.89 3.15
C VAL A 73 -40.16 -18.97 3.86
N PRO A 74 -40.13 -19.32 5.16
CA PRO A 74 -38.93 -19.14 5.95
C PRO A 74 -37.96 -20.32 5.78
N SER A 75 -36.67 -20.01 5.61
CA SER A 75 -35.58 -20.99 5.68
C SER A 75 -35.23 -21.41 7.12
N PHE A 76 -35.57 -20.56 8.09
CA PHE A 76 -35.33 -20.77 9.51
C PHE A 76 -36.65 -20.74 10.30
N LEU A 77 -36.83 -21.69 11.22
CA LEU A 77 -38.05 -21.84 12.01
C LEU A 77 -37.96 -21.08 13.33
N GLY A 78 -37.67 -19.78 13.25
CA GLY A 78 -37.61 -18.86 14.38
C GLY A 78 -38.94 -18.18 14.68
N GLU A 79 -39.03 -17.57 15.86
CA GLU A 79 -40.27 -16.93 16.35
C GLU A 79 -40.72 -15.80 15.43
N ARG A 80 -39.78 -14.96 15.00
CA ARG A 80 -40.05 -13.82 14.12
C ARG A 80 -40.51 -14.27 12.74
N GLU A 81 -39.79 -15.22 12.15
CA GLU A 81 -40.04 -15.73 10.81
C GLU A 81 -41.43 -16.38 10.73
N LEU A 82 -41.74 -17.24 11.71
CA LEU A 82 -43.05 -17.90 11.81
C LEU A 82 -44.18 -16.92 12.11
N SER A 83 -43.94 -15.91 12.96
CA SER A 83 -44.94 -14.86 13.23
C SER A 83 -45.27 -14.05 11.99
N ILE A 84 -44.25 -13.66 11.20
CA ILE A 84 -44.46 -12.88 9.96
C ILE A 84 -45.26 -13.70 8.94
N LEU A 85 -44.90 -14.99 8.76
CA LEU A 85 -45.63 -15.88 7.88
C LEU A 85 -47.09 -16.06 8.32
N LEU A 86 -47.33 -16.31 9.61
CA LEU A 86 -48.69 -16.47 10.15
C LEU A 86 -49.54 -15.21 9.99
N SER A 87 -48.97 -14.01 10.19
CA SER A 87 -49.66 -12.75 9.92
C SER A 87 -50.03 -12.60 8.44
N ALA A 88 -49.11 -12.93 7.53
CA ALA A 88 -49.37 -12.87 6.09
C ALA A 88 -50.45 -13.89 5.64
N LEU A 89 -50.44 -15.10 6.20
CA LEU A 89 -51.48 -16.10 5.99
C LEU A 89 -52.85 -15.59 6.47
N GLN A 90 -52.89 -14.96 7.64
CA GLN A 90 -54.12 -14.36 8.17
C GLN A 90 -54.64 -13.22 7.27
N GLU A 91 -53.77 -12.36 6.75
CA GLU A 91 -54.16 -11.30 5.80
C GLU A 91 -54.80 -11.88 4.54
N LEU A 92 -54.19 -12.92 3.95
CA LEU A 92 -54.72 -13.57 2.74
C LEU A 92 -56.07 -14.24 3.00
N THR A 93 -56.23 -14.93 4.12
CA THR A 93 -57.49 -15.63 4.45
C THR A 93 -58.67 -14.67 4.69
N ARG A 94 -58.43 -13.42 5.11
CA ARG A 94 -59.50 -12.41 5.26
C ARG A 94 -60.16 -12.03 3.94
N LEU A 95 -59.43 -12.17 2.83
CA LEU A 95 -59.94 -11.86 1.48
C LEU A 95 -60.94 -12.90 0.96
N SER A 96 -61.08 -14.06 1.62
CA SER A 96 -62.02 -15.11 1.21
C SER A 96 -63.49 -14.66 1.27
N SER A 97 -63.80 -13.69 2.13
CA SER A 97 -65.15 -13.17 2.34
C SER A 97 -65.72 -12.38 1.15
N GLY A 98 -64.92 -12.07 0.13
CA GLY A 98 -65.36 -11.41 -1.11
C GLY A 98 -65.53 -12.34 -2.31
N LEU A 99 -65.34 -13.66 -2.16
CA LEU A 99 -65.17 -14.60 -3.28
C LEU A 99 -66.37 -15.52 -3.55
N TYR A 100 -67.58 -15.16 -3.10
CA TYR A 100 -68.78 -16.00 -3.21
C TYR A 100 -69.11 -16.47 -4.64
N THR A 101 -68.60 -15.79 -5.67
CA THR A 101 -68.80 -16.10 -7.08
C THR A 101 -67.74 -17.04 -7.67
N ILE A 102 -66.62 -17.30 -6.97
CA ILE A 102 -65.46 -18.06 -7.47
C ILE A 102 -65.18 -19.27 -6.56
N SER A 103 -66.07 -20.27 -6.64
CA SER A 103 -66.14 -21.39 -5.69
C SER A 103 -64.83 -22.18 -5.51
N LYS A 104 -64.06 -22.39 -6.59
CA LYS A 104 -62.77 -23.13 -6.51
C LYS A 104 -61.67 -22.33 -5.80
N LEU A 105 -61.61 -21.01 -6.02
CA LEU A 105 -60.62 -20.14 -5.36
C LEU A 105 -60.98 -19.98 -3.88
N GLN A 106 -62.27 -19.80 -3.58
CA GLN A 106 -62.78 -19.78 -2.22
C GLN A 106 -62.44 -21.08 -1.47
N GLN A 107 -62.71 -22.25 -2.05
CA GLN A 107 -62.39 -23.54 -1.45
C GLN A 107 -60.89 -23.72 -1.17
N SER A 108 -60.02 -23.24 -2.09
CA SER A 108 -58.56 -23.31 -1.93
C SER A 108 -58.08 -22.41 -0.78
N ILE A 109 -58.65 -21.20 -0.65
CA ILE A 109 -58.32 -20.28 0.45
C ILE A 109 -58.88 -20.79 1.79
N GLU A 110 -60.03 -21.48 1.80
CA GLU A 110 -60.57 -22.13 2.99
C GLU A 110 -59.68 -23.30 3.48
N SER A 111 -59.14 -24.12 2.56
CA SER A 111 -58.13 -25.14 2.88
C SER A 111 -56.89 -24.51 3.52
N LEU A 112 -56.36 -23.45 2.88
CA LEU A 112 -55.22 -22.70 3.39
C LEU A 112 -55.50 -22.10 4.79
N SER A 113 -56.72 -21.63 5.03
CA SER A 113 -57.16 -21.12 6.35
C SER A 113 -57.16 -22.20 7.42
N TYR A 114 -57.62 -23.41 7.07
CA TYR A 114 -57.58 -24.56 7.98
C TYR A 114 -56.14 -24.93 8.35
N HIS A 115 -55.26 -25.09 7.37
CA HIS A 115 -53.86 -25.44 7.63
C HIS A 115 -53.06 -24.30 8.28
N SER A 116 -53.42 -23.03 8.04
CA SER A 116 -52.87 -21.87 8.76
C SER A 116 -53.19 -21.92 10.27
N LYS A 117 -54.43 -22.29 10.63
CA LYS A 117 -54.81 -22.51 12.04
C LYS A 117 -54.06 -23.70 12.66
N ALA A 118 -53.88 -24.78 11.89
CA ALA A 118 -53.09 -25.93 12.32
C ALA A 118 -51.63 -25.54 12.57
N LEU A 119 -51.01 -24.76 11.68
CA LEU A 119 -49.66 -24.20 11.86
C LEU A 119 -49.59 -23.34 13.12
N SER A 120 -50.55 -22.42 13.33
CA SER A 120 -50.58 -21.58 14.53
C SER A 120 -50.65 -22.41 15.83
N THR A 121 -51.40 -23.52 15.79
CA THR A 121 -51.49 -24.45 16.93
C THR A 121 -50.18 -25.20 17.16
N ALA A 122 -49.55 -25.71 16.08
CA ALA A 122 -48.25 -26.38 16.15
C ALA A 122 -47.15 -25.45 16.67
N VAL A 123 -47.10 -24.21 16.17
CA VAL A 123 -46.17 -23.16 16.63
C VAL A 123 -46.37 -22.84 18.10
N SER A 124 -47.62 -22.76 18.57
CA SER A 124 -47.92 -22.50 19.98
C SER A 124 -47.50 -23.67 20.87
N ARG A 125 -47.70 -24.90 20.42
CA ARG A 125 -47.32 -26.10 21.17
C ARG A 125 -45.80 -26.27 21.24
N ASP A 126 -45.11 -26.00 20.14
CA ASP A 126 -43.66 -26.18 20.02
C ASP A 126 -42.89 -24.87 20.29
N ALA A 127 -43.57 -23.87 20.89
CA ALA A 127 -43.04 -22.54 21.16
C ALA A 127 -41.72 -22.55 21.95
N ALA A 128 -41.56 -23.49 22.89
CA ALA A 128 -40.34 -23.63 23.67
C ALA A 128 -39.13 -24.01 22.78
N VAL A 129 -39.34 -24.87 21.78
CA VAL A 129 -38.29 -25.29 20.82
C VAL A 129 -37.98 -24.15 19.86
N ILE A 130 -39.01 -23.46 19.35
CA ILE A 130 -38.87 -22.29 18.47
C ILE A 130 -38.11 -21.15 19.17
N LEU A 131 -38.44 -20.87 20.43
CA LEU A 131 -37.73 -19.90 21.27
C LEU A 131 -36.28 -20.31 21.49
N LEU A 132 -36.02 -21.61 21.73
CA LEU A 132 -34.67 -22.12 21.88
C LEU A 132 -33.84 -21.95 20.60
N LEU A 133 -34.42 -22.25 19.43
CA LEU A 133 -33.75 -22.04 18.14
C LEU A 133 -33.41 -20.56 17.93
N THR A 134 -34.39 -19.69 18.17
CA THR A 134 -34.24 -18.23 18.05
C THR A 134 -33.10 -17.73 18.95
N LYS A 135 -33.09 -18.14 20.23
CA LYS A 135 -32.02 -17.81 21.17
C LYS A 135 -30.65 -18.30 20.71
N LYS A 136 -30.55 -19.51 20.15
CA LYS A 136 -29.27 -20.05 19.65
C LYS A 136 -28.75 -19.24 18.47
N ARG A 137 -29.61 -18.92 17.49
CA ARG A 137 -29.25 -18.07 16.35
C ARG A 137 -28.80 -16.69 16.82
N ASP A 138 -29.58 -16.05 17.68
CA ASP A 138 -29.29 -14.69 18.16
C ASP A 138 -28.01 -14.65 18.99
N HIS A 139 -27.75 -15.70 19.78
CA HIS A 139 -26.50 -15.81 20.52
C HIS A 139 -25.28 -15.93 19.60
N LEU A 140 -25.35 -16.77 18.55
CA LEU A 140 -24.26 -16.87 17.58
C LEU A 140 -24.06 -15.56 16.83
N ALA A 141 -25.14 -14.94 16.34
CA ALA A 141 -25.07 -13.68 15.62
C ALA A 141 -24.43 -12.59 16.49
N LYS A 142 -24.85 -12.50 17.77
CA LYS A 142 -24.25 -11.57 18.73
C LYS A 142 -22.79 -11.89 19.03
N PHE A 143 -22.45 -13.16 19.23
CA PHE A 143 -21.06 -13.58 19.49
C PHE A 143 -20.13 -13.23 18.32
N LEU A 144 -20.59 -13.44 17.08
CA LEU A 144 -19.86 -13.07 15.87
C LEU A 144 -19.64 -11.55 15.78
N GLU A 145 -20.68 -10.76 16.06
CA GLU A 145 -20.61 -9.30 16.06
C GLU A 145 -19.65 -8.77 17.15
N ASP A 146 -19.80 -9.25 18.39
CA ASP A 146 -18.93 -8.90 19.52
C ASP A 146 -17.46 -9.27 19.21
N GLY A 147 -17.23 -10.45 18.61
CA GLY A 147 -15.90 -10.90 18.19
C GLY A 147 -15.27 -10.02 17.12
N MET A 148 -16.05 -9.61 16.11
CA MET A 148 -15.60 -8.65 15.09
C MET A 148 -15.22 -7.31 15.72
N GLN A 149 -16.05 -6.79 16.63
CA GLN A 149 -15.79 -5.52 17.28
C GLN A 149 -14.50 -5.56 18.12
N VAL A 150 -14.26 -6.64 18.86
CA VAL A 150 -13.01 -6.84 19.62
C VAL A 150 -11.79 -6.86 18.70
N LEU A 151 -11.89 -7.54 17.56
CA LEU A 151 -10.78 -7.61 16.60
C LEU A 151 -10.50 -6.26 15.97
N GLN A 152 -11.52 -5.54 15.50
CA GLN A 152 -11.37 -4.18 14.96
C GLN A 152 -10.73 -3.24 15.97
N ASN A 153 -11.17 -3.28 17.24
CA ASN A 153 -10.59 -2.48 18.31
C ASN A 153 -9.12 -2.84 18.57
N SER A 154 -8.77 -4.13 18.57
CA SER A 154 -7.39 -4.60 18.73
C SER A 154 -6.48 -4.18 17.57
N HIS A 155 -6.99 -4.26 16.33
CA HIS A 155 -6.27 -3.83 15.15
C HIS A 155 -6.07 -2.32 15.10
N SER A 156 -7.13 -1.55 15.36
CA SER A 156 -7.06 -0.08 15.48
C SER A 156 -6.01 0.36 16.50
N ARG A 157 -6.00 -0.28 17.67
CA ARG A 157 -4.99 -0.01 18.71
C ARG A 157 -3.57 -0.32 18.26
N ARG A 158 -3.35 -1.44 17.55
CA ARG A 158 -2.02 -1.79 17.01
C ARG A 158 -1.54 -0.80 15.95
N VAL A 159 -2.42 -0.37 15.04
CA VAL A 159 -2.08 0.65 14.03
C VAL A 159 -1.67 1.96 14.70
N MET A 160 -2.42 2.40 15.71
CA MET A 160 -2.09 3.60 16.49
C MET A 160 -0.71 3.48 17.15
N GLN A 161 -0.39 2.35 17.76
CA GLN A 161 0.93 2.09 18.37
C GLN A 161 2.07 2.16 17.35
N TYR A 162 1.90 1.57 16.17
CA TYR A 162 2.92 1.67 15.12
C TYR A 162 3.08 3.11 14.63
N GLN A 163 2.00 3.87 14.52
CA GLN A 163 2.05 5.27 14.10
C GLN A 163 2.79 6.15 15.14
N GLU A 164 2.54 5.91 16.43
CA GLU A 164 3.28 6.55 17.53
C GLU A 164 4.77 6.19 17.48
N ALA A 165 5.10 4.92 17.30
CA ALA A 165 6.49 4.46 17.20
C ALA A 165 7.22 5.07 16.00
N ILE A 166 6.59 5.14 14.82
CA ILE A 166 7.14 5.83 13.65
C ILE A 166 7.44 7.29 13.97
N THR A 167 6.50 7.97 14.63
CA THR A 167 6.65 9.39 14.99
C THR A 167 7.82 9.59 15.94
N GLN A 168 7.94 8.74 16.97
CA GLN A 168 9.03 8.77 17.93
C GLN A 168 10.38 8.49 17.25
N LEU A 169 10.51 7.39 16.51
CA LEU A 169 11.74 7.01 15.82
C LEU A 169 12.18 8.08 14.81
N THR A 170 11.23 8.72 14.13
CA THR A 170 11.52 9.82 13.20
C THR A 170 12.04 11.06 13.94
N ALA A 171 11.53 11.35 15.13
CA ALA A 171 12.04 12.45 15.96
C ALA A 171 13.47 12.14 16.46
N GLU A 172 13.71 10.92 16.93
CA GLU A 172 15.03 10.44 17.34
C GLU A 172 16.03 10.50 16.18
N PHE A 173 15.62 10.08 14.98
CA PHE A 173 16.43 10.18 13.77
C PHE A 173 16.82 11.61 13.41
N LYS A 174 15.90 12.57 13.55
CA LYS A 174 16.19 13.99 13.32
C LYS A 174 17.20 14.53 14.33
N LEU A 175 17.06 14.19 15.60
CA LEU A 175 18.02 14.57 16.64
C LEU A 175 19.39 13.92 16.40
N ALA A 176 19.43 12.64 16.03
CA ALA A 176 20.67 11.94 15.73
C ALA A 176 21.42 12.56 14.54
N LEU A 177 20.72 13.13 13.57
CA LEU A 177 21.35 13.86 12.46
C LEU A 177 22.05 15.15 12.92
N GLU A 178 21.65 15.74 14.04
CA GLU A 178 22.25 16.97 14.59
C GLU A 178 23.54 16.71 15.38
N ASP A 179 23.96 15.44 15.49
CA ASP A 179 25.20 15.06 16.18
C ASP A 179 26.44 15.78 15.62
N GLU A 180 27.29 16.24 16.53
CA GLU A 180 28.45 17.09 16.20
C GLU A 180 29.42 16.40 15.24
N HIS A 181 29.67 15.09 15.40
CA HIS A 181 30.62 14.37 14.55
C HIS A 181 30.11 14.23 13.12
N LEU A 182 28.80 14.05 12.95
CA LEU A 182 28.16 13.99 11.65
C LEU A 182 28.10 15.36 10.97
N GLN A 183 27.73 16.40 11.73
CA GLN A 183 27.73 17.78 11.23
C GLN A 183 29.14 18.23 10.82
N ARG A 184 30.16 17.89 11.61
CA ARG A 184 31.55 18.15 11.28
C ARG A 184 31.98 17.43 10.01
N GLY A 185 31.62 16.15 9.85
CA GLY A 185 31.88 15.40 8.62
C GLY A 185 31.22 16.05 7.40
N LYS A 186 29.95 16.45 7.54
CA LYS A 186 29.20 17.15 6.48
C LYS A 186 29.85 18.49 6.11
N GLN A 187 30.27 19.28 7.09
CA GLN A 187 30.96 20.55 6.86
C GLN A 187 32.29 20.34 6.13
N LEU A 188 33.08 19.33 6.53
CA LEU A 188 34.35 19.01 5.88
C LEU A 188 34.14 18.60 4.41
N HIS A 189 33.15 17.77 4.11
CA HIS A 189 32.77 17.43 2.73
C HIS A 189 32.42 18.69 1.92
N PHE A 190 31.63 19.60 2.49
CA PHE A 190 31.26 20.86 1.83
C PHE A 190 32.48 21.78 1.59
N ASP A 191 33.36 21.92 2.58
CA ASP A 191 34.58 22.71 2.47
C ASP A 191 35.49 22.15 1.36
N ILE A 192 35.70 20.83 1.34
CA ILE A 192 36.50 20.13 0.32
C ILE A 192 35.94 20.41 -1.08
N GLN A 193 34.63 20.24 -1.27
CA GLN A 193 33.98 20.49 -2.56
C GLN A 193 34.10 21.96 -2.99
N THR A 194 34.00 22.89 -2.04
CA THR A 194 34.17 24.32 -2.29
C THR A 194 35.60 24.63 -2.75
N ILE A 195 36.61 24.07 -2.08
CA ILE A 195 38.01 24.25 -2.47
C ILE A 195 38.28 23.62 -3.85
N GLU A 196 37.77 22.42 -4.13
CA GLU A 196 37.89 21.78 -5.45
C GLU A 196 37.25 22.62 -6.56
N THR A 197 36.12 23.28 -6.26
CA THR A 197 35.47 24.21 -7.19
C THR A 197 36.33 25.45 -7.44
N SER A 198 36.93 26.02 -6.39
CA SER A 198 37.88 27.14 -6.52
C SER A 198 39.11 26.76 -7.33
N MET A 199 39.74 25.62 -7.04
CA MET A 199 40.89 25.10 -7.80
C MET A 199 40.53 24.86 -9.27
N SER A 200 39.35 24.29 -9.55
CA SER A 200 38.85 24.08 -10.92
C SER A 200 38.64 25.39 -11.66
N THR A 201 38.12 26.41 -10.96
CA THR A 201 37.89 27.75 -11.52
C THR A 201 39.21 28.42 -11.89
N MET A 202 40.24 28.29 -11.04
CA MET A 202 41.58 28.81 -11.33
C MET A 202 42.24 28.13 -12.53
N LEU A 203 42.01 26.83 -12.73
CA LEU A 203 42.54 26.05 -13.85
C LEU A 203 41.68 26.13 -15.12
N LEU A 204 40.54 26.80 -15.09
CA LEU A 204 39.60 26.85 -16.20
C LEU A 204 40.24 27.37 -17.50
N PRO A 205 41.03 28.46 -17.50
CA PRO A 205 41.70 28.94 -18.71
C PRO A 205 42.65 27.88 -19.31
N HIS A 206 43.41 27.19 -18.46
CA HIS A 206 44.31 26.11 -18.87
C HIS A 206 43.54 24.94 -19.47
N PHE A 207 42.39 24.59 -18.88
CA PHE A 207 41.55 23.51 -19.41
C PHE A 207 40.98 23.85 -20.79
N GLU A 208 40.59 25.09 -21.04
CA GLU A 208 40.10 25.54 -22.35
C GLU A 208 41.18 25.47 -23.43
N ILE A 209 42.41 25.84 -23.08
CA ILE A 209 43.56 25.76 -23.98
C ILE A 209 43.94 24.30 -24.23
N CYS A 210 44.00 23.46 -23.19
CA CYS A 210 44.26 22.03 -23.34
C CYS A 210 43.20 21.36 -24.24
N ARG A 211 41.92 21.75 -24.12
CA ARG A 211 40.85 21.28 -25.01
C ARG A 211 41.08 21.73 -26.45
N THR A 212 41.52 22.97 -26.66
CA THR A 212 41.82 23.50 -27.99
C THR A 212 42.98 22.75 -28.63
N ILE A 213 44.06 22.51 -27.89
CA ILE A 213 45.22 21.71 -28.30
C ILE A 213 44.79 20.29 -28.68
N THR A 214 43.98 19.65 -27.81
CA THR A 214 43.50 18.28 -28.02
C THR A 214 42.60 18.19 -29.25
N THR A 215 41.65 19.11 -29.42
CA THR A 215 40.75 19.16 -30.59
C THR A 215 41.52 19.40 -31.89
N ALA A 216 42.52 20.28 -31.86
CA ALA A 216 43.34 20.59 -33.03
C ALA A 216 44.42 19.52 -33.32
N ASN A 217 44.56 18.50 -32.46
CA ASN A 217 45.63 17.52 -32.48
C ASN A 217 47.03 18.16 -32.55
N ALA A 218 47.21 19.25 -31.81
CA ALA A 218 48.43 20.04 -31.85
C ALA A 218 49.54 19.39 -31.02
N GLN A 219 50.78 19.48 -31.49
CA GLN A 219 51.96 18.92 -30.82
C GLN A 219 53.00 20.00 -30.54
N VAL A 220 53.74 19.87 -29.44
CA VAL A 220 54.85 20.78 -29.18
C VAL A 220 55.93 20.59 -30.25
N GLN A 221 56.42 21.69 -30.83
CA GLN A 221 57.44 21.69 -31.87
C GLN A 221 58.60 20.76 -31.50
N SER A 222 59.06 19.95 -32.46
CA SER A 222 60.10 18.93 -32.24
C SER A 222 61.46 19.28 -32.84
N VAL A 223 61.49 20.11 -33.89
CA VAL A 223 62.69 20.50 -34.63
C VAL A 223 62.93 21.99 -34.39
N GLY A 224 64.09 22.32 -33.82
CA GLY A 224 64.42 23.70 -33.42
C GLY A 224 63.67 24.22 -32.19
N SER A 225 63.04 23.32 -31.40
CA SER A 225 62.30 23.70 -30.21
C SER A 225 63.19 24.15 -29.07
N SER A 226 62.71 25.12 -28.28
CA SER A 226 63.33 25.52 -27.01
C SER A 226 63.11 24.51 -25.87
N PHE A 227 62.32 23.47 -26.12
CA PHE A 227 62.01 22.40 -25.17
C PHE A 227 62.73 21.10 -25.53
N SER A 228 63.35 20.49 -24.53
CA SER A 228 63.93 19.16 -24.58
C SER A 228 62.86 18.07 -24.72
N LYS A 229 63.26 16.83 -25.03
CA LYS A 229 62.34 15.68 -25.09
C LYS A 229 61.57 15.46 -23.77
N PRO A 230 62.20 15.40 -22.58
CA PRO A 230 61.48 15.18 -21.33
C PRO A 230 60.49 16.31 -20.99
N GLU A 231 60.83 17.56 -21.33
CA GLU A 231 59.90 18.70 -21.14
C GLU A 231 58.68 18.59 -22.05
N ARG A 232 58.86 18.16 -23.31
CA ARG A 232 57.74 17.91 -24.22
C ARG A 232 56.82 16.79 -23.71
N ASP A 233 57.39 15.70 -23.21
CA ASP A 233 56.62 14.59 -22.63
C ASP A 233 55.85 15.06 -21.38
N ALA A 234 56.44 15.94 -20.57
CA ALA A 234 55.81 16.56 -19.41
C ALA A 234 54.62 17.47 -19.81
N ILE A 235 54.77 18.29 -20.85
CA ILE A 235 53.69 19.14 -21.39
C ILE A 235 52.54 18.28 -21.92
N VAL A 236 52.83 17.24 -22.70
CA VAL A 236 51.80 16.30 -23.20
C VAL A 236 51.07 15.61 -22.05
N THR A 237 51.81 15.23 -21.01
CA THR A 237 51.24 14.63 -19.80
C THR A 237 50.30 15.61 -19.10
N PHE A 238 50.68 16.87 -18.98
CA PHE A 238 49.81 17.92 -18.42
C PHE A 238 48.53 18.08 -19.24
N VAL A 239 48.62 18.27 -20.56
CA VAL A 239 47.44 18.46 -21.43
C VAL A 239 46.44 17.31 -21.28
N ARG A 240 46.93 16.07 -21.24
CA ARG A 240 46.07 14.90 -21.01
C ARG A 240 45.43 14.92 -19.62
N THR A 241 46.22 15.18 -18.58
CA THR A 241 45.75 15.21 -17.19
C THR A 241 44.70 16.29 -16.99
N ALA A 242 44.94 17.49 -17.52
CA ALA A 242 44.02 18.62 -17.49
C ALA A 242 42.70 18.32 -18.22
N ALA A 243 42.76 17.65 -19.37
CA ALA A 243 41.56 17.23 -20.09
C ALA A 243 40.74 16.21 -19.28
N MET A 244 41.40 15.20 -18.70
CA MET A 244 40.76 14.19 -17.85
C MET A 244 40.17 14.78 -16.56
N LEU A 245 40.84 15.80 -15.99
CA LEU A 245 40.37 16.48 -14.78
C LEU A 245 39.10 17.32 -15.08
N LYS A 246 39.04 17.97 -16.26
CA LYS A 246 37.84 18.70 -16.70
C LYS A 246 36.66 17.79 -17.07
N SER A 247 36.91 16.59 -17.61
CA SER A 247 35.86 15.62 -17.90
C SER A 247 35.37 14.87 -16.66
N GLY A 248 36.10 14.93 -15.56
CA GLY A 248 35.81 14.18 -14.33
C GLY A 248 36.32 12.73 -14.35
N ASP A 249 37.12 12.35 -15.36
CA ASP A 249 37.73 11.01 -15.46
C ASP A 249 38.82 10.79 -14.41
N VAL A 250 39.41 11.87 -13.90
CA VAL A 250 40.34 11.86 -12.75
C VAL A 250 39.93 12.93 -11.74
N THR A 251 40.28 12.71 -10.48
CA THR A 251 39.99 13.63 -9.37
C THR A 251 41.24 14.37 -8.92
N PHE A 252 41.07 15.52 -8.27
CA PHE A 252 42.17 16.25 -7.61
C PHE A 252 42.95 15.35 -6.64
N SER A 253 42.26 14.42 -5.96
CA SER A 253 42.86 13.36 -5.13
C SER A 253 44.02 12.63 -5.82
N SER A 254 43.80 12.25 -7.08
CA SER A 254 44.77 11.47 -7.85
C SER A 254 45.87 12.32 -8.48
N VAL A 255 45.51 13.53 -8.92
CA VAL A 255 46.41 14.42 -9.67
C VAL A 255 47.36 15.18 -8.74
N LEU A 256 46.91 15.54 -7.54
CA LEU A 256 47.63 16.38 -6.59
C LEU A 256 48.34 15.60 -5.48
N GLN A 257 48.55 14.28 -5.64
CA GLN A 257 49.42 13.52 -4.74
C GLN A 257 50.84 14.12 -4.66
N ASP A 258 51.31 14.68 -5.78
CA ASP A 258 52.55 15.44 -5.89
C ASP A 258 52.23 16.79 -6.56
N ALA A 259 51.75 17.72 -5.74
CA ALA A 259 51.36 19.06 -6.19
C ALA A 259 52.53 19.82 -6.84
N SER A 260 53.75 19.62 -6.35
CA SER A 260 54.96 20.23 -6.91
C SER A 260 55.19 19.76 -8.35
N LYS A 261 55.11 18.45 -8.61
CA LYS A 261 55.23 17.89 -9.95
C LYS A 261 54.09 18.30 -10.88
N PHE A 262 52.89 18.47 -10.36
CA PHE A 262 51.77 19.03 -11.13
C PHE A 262 52.09 20.47 -11.58
N LEU A 263 52.58 21.32 -10.67
CA LEU A 263 52.92 22.71 -10.97
C LEU A 263 54.15 22.86 -11.87
N GLU A 264 55.16 21.99 -11.74
CA GLU A 264 56.29 21.96 -12.68
C GLU A 264 55.83 21.71 -14.12
N ARG A 265 54.92 20.75 -14.30
CA ARG A 265 54.34 20.42 -15.60
C ARG A 265 53.44 21.55 -16.13
N LEU A 266 52.67 22.18 -15.24
CA LEU A 266 51.87 23.36 -15.56
C LEU A 266 52.76 24.51 -16.04
N ALA A 267 53.83 24.84 -15.31
CA ALA A 267 54.74 25.92 -15.66
C ALA A 267 55.40 25.70 -17.05
N LEU A 268 55.81 24.46 -17.35
CA LEU A 268 56.29 24.09 -18.68
C LEU A 268 55.21 24.29 -19.76
N PHE A 269 53.97 23.91 -19.46
CA PHE A 269 52.83 24.14 -20.35
C PHE A 269 52.58 25.63 -20.59
N GLU A 270 52.58 26.46 -19.54
CA GLU A 270 52.39 27.92 -19.64
C GLU A 270 53.50 28.58 -20.46
N GLN A 271 54.75 28.10 -20.29
CA GLN A 271 55.88 28.57 -21.07
C GLN A 271 55.76 28.16 -22.55
N ALA A 272 55.23 26.97 -22.84
CA ALA A 272 54.96 26.53 -24.20
C ALA A 272 53.79 27.30 -24.83
N ALA A 273 52.73 27.58 -24.07
CA ALA A 273 51.56 28.31 -24.53
C ALA A 273 51.87 29.79 -24.81
N SER A 274 52.66 30.44 -23.94
CA SER A 274 53.10 31.84 -24.12
C SER A 274 54.04 32.04 -25.30
N LYS A 275 54.80 31.01 -25.71
CA LYS A 275 55.70 31.04 -26.88
C LYS A 275 55.05 30.54 -28.17
N ASP A 276 53.74 30.26 -28.18
CA ASP A 276 53.03 29.63 -29.30
C ASP A 276 53.73 28.35 -29.82
N ALA A 277 54.26 27.52 -28.91
CA ALA A 277 55.11 26.38 -29.26
C ALA A 277 54.34 25.14 -29.77
N PHE A 278 53.01 25.21 -29.82
CA PHE A 278 52.14 24.14 -30.31
C PHE A 278 51.91 24.28 -31.82
N LEU A 279 52.13 23.21 -32.58
CA LEU A 279 51.98 23.17 -34.03
C LEU A 279 50.79 22.30 -34.44
N VAL A 280 50.05 22.74 -35.45
CA VAL A 280 49.10 21.93 -36.20
C VAL A 280 49.67 21.74 -37.60
N CYS A 281 49.97 20.49 -37.96
CA CYS A 281 50.75 20.15 -39.16
C CYS A 281 52.12 20.87 -39.15
N SER A 282 52.23 22.00 -39.83
CA SER A 282 53.45 22.81 -39.95
C SER A 282 53.29 24.25 -39.46
N SER A 283 52.12 24.62 -38.92
CA SER A 283 51.78 26.00 -38.55
C SER A 283 51.59 26.15 -37.04
N ALA A 284 52.08 27.24 -36.46
CA ALA A 284 51.90 27.56 -35.05
C ALA A 284 50.43 27.85 -34.72
N LEU A 285 49.93 27.18 -33.68
CA LEU A 285 48.61 27.40 -33.11
C LEU A 285 48.66 28.60 -32.19
N LYS A 286 48.00 29.69 -32.59
CA LYS A 286 47.91 30.92 -31.80
C LYS A 286 46.90 30.73 -30.65
N LEU A 287 47.41 30.52 -29.45
CA LEU A 287 46.58 30.20 -28.27
C LEU A 287 46.11 31.45 -27.51
N GLN A 288 46.69 32.62 -27.78
CA GLN A 288 46.40 33.87 -27.08
C GLN A 288 46.47 33.75 -25.55
N PHE A 289 47.41 32.94 -25.05
CA PHE A 289 47.60 32.73 -23.62
C PHE A 289 48.05 34.03 -22.94
N ARG A 290 47.29 34.49 -21.95
CA ARG A 290 47.53 35.77 -21.26
C ARG A 290 47.57 35.65 -19.73
N GLU A 291 47.04 34.56 -19.18
CA GLU A 291 46.85 34.39 -17.74
C GLU A 291 47.62 33.18 -17.25
N SER A 292 48.70 33.42 -16.53
CA SER A 292 49.40 32.37 -15.78
C SER A 292 48.68 32.12 -14.47
N LEU A 293 48.70 30.87 -14.01
CA LEU A 293 48.15 30.50 -12.71
C LEU A 293 48.92 31.23 -11.61
N ASP A 294 48.19 31.80 -10.66
CA ASP A 294 48.78 32.19 -9.38
C ASP A 294 49.14 30.92 -8.60
N GLN A 295 50.40 30.50 -8.73
CA GLN A 295 50.89 29.25 -8.14
C GLN A 295 50.92 29.32 -6.60
N GLU A 296 51.13 30.50 -6.02
CA GLU A 296 51.15 30.67 -4.57
C GLU A 296 49.74 30.50 -3.99
N LEU A 297 48.75 31.18 -4.59
CA LEU A 297 47.35 31.03 -4.20
C LEU A 297 46.85 29.60 -4.46
N PHE A 298 47.21 28.99 -5.58
CA PHE A 298 46.82 27.62 -5.87
C PHE A 298 47.42 26.64 -4.86
N LEU A 299 48.70 26.77 -4.51
CA LEU A 299 49.33 25.96 -3.47
C LEU A 299 48.64 26.13 -2.10
N ALA A 300 48.21 27.35 -1.76
CA ALA A 300 47.45 27.59 -0.53
C ALA A 300 46.13 26.82 -0.53
N TYR A 301 45.38 26.81 -1.64
CA TYR A 301 44.17 25.99 -1.77
C TYR A 301 44.48 24.49 -1.69
N VAL A 302 45.56 24.02 -2.33
CA VAL A 302 45.96 22.60 -2.25
C VAL A 302 46.30 22.20 -0.82
N GLN A 303 47.03 23.04 -0.08
CA GLN A 303 47.38 22.79 1.32
C GLN A 303 46.13 22.72 2.20
N ASP A 304 45.21 23.68 2.08
CA ASP A 304 43.96 23.68 2.83
C ASP A 304 43.12 22.44 2.49
N TRP A 305 43.01 22.08 1.20
CA TRP A 305 42.32 20.87 0.77
C TRP A 305 42.94 19.60 1.36
N VAL A 306 44.28 19.47 1.39
CA VAL A 306 44.96 18.32 2.03
C VAL A 306 44.60 18.25 3.52
N ILE A 307 44.72 19.36 4.25
CA ILE A 307 44.41 19.42 5.70
C ILE A 307 42.95 19.03 5.96
N LYS A 308 42.02 19.52 5.14
CA LYS A 308 40.58 19.22 5.26
C LYS A 308 40.30 17.74 4.97
N ARG A 309 40.96 17.13 3.98
CA ARG A 309 40.82 15.69 3.69
C ARG A 309 41.38 14.81 4.79
N GLU A 310 42.55 15.16 5.35
CA GLU A 310 43.12 14.43 6.48
C GLU A 310 42.19 14.54 7.71
N SER A 311 41.66 15.72 7.97
CA SER A 311 40.67 15.95 9.05
C SER A 311 39.39 15.15 8.83
N LEU A 312 38.91 15.05 7.60
CA LEU A 312 37.75 14.23 7.25
C LEU A 312 38.02 12.75 7.48
N GLN A 313 39.16 12.25 7.00
CA GLN A 313 39.56 10.85 7.17
C GLN A 313 39.70 10.49 8.65
N GLN A 314 40.29 11.38 9.46
CA GLN A 314 40.37 11.20 10.91
C GLN A 314 38.99 11.16 11.55
N ASN A 315 38.10 12.09 11.19
CA ASN A 315 36.73 12.12 11.70
C ASN A 315 35.96 10.84 11.34
N GLU A 316 36.02 10.40 10.08
CA GLU A 316 35.34 9.19 9.59
C GLU A 316 35.92 7.90 10.21
N SER A 317 37.20 7.91 10.57
CA SER A 317 37.85 6.81 11.29
C SER A 317 37.56 6.79 12.80
N SER A 318 37.00 7.87 13.35
CA SER A 318 36.68 7.97 14.78
C SER A 318 35.58 6.99 15.17
N SER A 319 35.70 6.39 16.36
CA SER A 319 34.67 5.52 16.95
C SER A 319 33.33 6.25 17.07
N ASP A 320 33.35 7.53 17.39
CA ASP A 320 32.14 8.32 17.66
C ASP A 320 31.37 8.56 16.36
N TYR A 321 32.07 8.95 15.28
CA TYR A 321 31.46 9.09 13.95
C TYR A 321 30.88 7.77 13.44
N GLN A 322 31.61 6.66 13.63
CA GLN A 322 31.15 5.33 13.23
C GLN A 322 29.93 4.90 14.05
N ALA A 323 29.92 5.17 15.35
CA ALA A 323 28.78 4.91 16.23
C ALA A 323 27.56 5.73 15.83
N CYS A 324 27.71 7.03 15.58
CA CYS A 324 26.62 7.90 15.13
C CYS A 324 26.07 7.47 13.77
N THR A 325 26.95 7.12 12.82
CA THR A 325 26.54 6.62 11.50
C THR A 325 25.78 5.29 11.60
N LYS A 326 26.27 4.37 12.42
CA LYS A 326 25.58 3.10 12.70
C LYS A 326 24.22 3.35 13.35
N HIS A 327 24.14 4.25 14.32
CA HIS A 327 22.89 4.59 15.00
C HIS A 327 21.85 5.16 14.03
N ILE A 328 22.25 6.05 13.12
CA ILE A 328 21.38 6.55 12.04
C ILE A 328 20.88 5.43 11.15
N GLN A 329 21.76 4.49 10.78
CA GLN A 329 21.37 3.35 9.96
C GLN A 329 20.38 2.44 10.69
N ASP A 330 20.62 2.14 11.97
CA ASP A 330 19.74 1.34 12.82
C ASP A 330 18.35 2.01 12.95
N LEU A 331 18.30 3.33 13.17
CA LEU A 331 17.06 4.11 13.22
C LEU A 331 16.32 4.09 11.88
N LYS A 332 17.02 4.25 10.76
CA LYS A 332 16.44 4.18 9.42
C LYS A 332 15.77 2.82 9.18
N GLU A 333 16.46 1.72 9.53
CA GLU A 333 15.90 0.39 9.42
C GLU A 333 14.71 0.17 10.36
N ALA A 334 14.76 0.70 11.58
CA ALA A 334 13.66 0.62 12.53
C ALA A 334 12.41 1.36 12.03
N ILE A 335 12.57 2.55 11.44
CA ILE A 335 11.48 3.33 10.83
C ILE A 335 10.85 2.55 9.67
N VAL A 336 11.66 1.98 8.78
CA VAL A 336 11.17 1.18 7.65
C VAL A 336 10.37 -0.02 8.16
N ARG A 337 10.90 -0.79 9.11
CA ARG A 337 10.18 -1.92 9.72
C ARG A 337 8.86 -1.50 10.36
N ALA A 338 8.84 -0.38 11.07
CA ALA A 338 7.62 0.12 11.71
C ALA A 338 6.56 0.52 10.67
N HIS A 339 6.97 1.13 9.54
CA HIS A 339 6.10 1.43 8.41
C HIS A 339 5.54 0.16 7.76
N GLU A 340 6.36 -0.86 7.51
CA GLU A 340 5.92 -2.14 6.96
C GLU A 340 4.88 -2.83 7.87
N LEU A 341 5.10 -2.79 9.19
CA LEU A 341 4.16 -3.33 10.17
C LEU A 341 2.84 -2.55 10.21
N ALA A 342 2.90 -1.23 10.12
CA ALA A 342 1.71 -0.37 10.05
C ALA A 342 0.90 -0.67 8.77
N GLN A 343 1.57 -0.76 7.63
CA GLN A 343 0.94 -1.04 6.34
C GLN A 343 0.34 -2.45 6.29
N SER A 344 1.09 -3.47 6.71
CA SER A 344 0.55 -4.84 6.81
C SER A 344 -0.65 -4.92 7.75
N SER A 345 -0.66 -4.13 8.83
CA SER A 345 -1.80 -4.09 9.76
C SER A 345 -3.02 -3.37 9.17
N GLN A 346 -2.81 -2.32 8.36
CA GLN A 346 -3.86 -1.64 7.60
C GLN A 346 -4.43 -2.52 6.48
N ASP A 347 -3.58 -3.25 5.77
CA ASP A 347 -4.01 -4.20 4.74
C ASP A 347 -4.83 -5.34 5.35
N LYS A 348 -4.43 -5.84 6.53
CA LYS A 348 -5.21 -6.83 7.28
C LYS A 348 -6.56 -6.30 7.77
N LEU A 349 -6.65 -5.03 8.16
CA LEU A 349 -7.94 -4.36 8.43
C LEU A 349 -8.84 -4.31 7.19
N ALA A 350 -8.26 -4.17 6.00
CA ALA A 350 -9.00 -4.25 4.75
C ALA A 350 -9.38 -5.69 4.34
N LEU A 351 -8.72 -6.70 4.93
CA LEU A 351 -8.79 -8.12 4.56
C LEU A 351 -9.30 -9.04 5.69
N ASP A 352 -10.00 -8.55 6.72
CA ASP A 352 -10.40 -9.28 7.95
C ASP A 352 -11.17 -10.62 7.70
N ASP A 353 -10.42 -11.66 7.30
CA ASP A 353 -10.71 -13.09 7.16
C ASP A 353 -9.92 -13.99 8.17
N PRO A 354 -8.92 -13.54 8.98
CA PRO A 354 -8.29 -14.42 9.98
C PRO A 354 -9.18 -14.70 11.20
N ALA A 355 -10.14 -13.81 11.48
CA ALA A 355 -11.17 -14.00 12.50
C ALA A 355 -11.97 -15.29 12.22
N ARG A 356 -12.22 -15.58 10.94
CA ARG A 356 -13.05 -16.70 10.50
C ARG A 356 -12.38 -18.05 10.67
N GLU A 357 -11.06 -18.17 10.53
CA GLU A 357 -10.38 -19.45 10.80
C GLU A 357 -10.44 -19.81 12.28
N SER A 358 -10.20 -18.84 13.16
CA SER A 358 -10.28 -19.06 14.62
C SER A 358 -11.72 -19.38 15.05
N LEU A 359 -12.70 -18.72 14.45
CA LEU A 359 -14.12 -18.91 14.78
C LEU A 359 -14.70 -20.19 14.13
N ALA A 360 -14.23 -20.59 12.94
CA ALA A 360 -14.53 -21.89 12.36
C ALA A 360 -13.96 -23.04 13.20
N GLN A 361 -12.77 -22.88 13.78
CA GLN A 361 -12.19 -23.85 14.71
C GLN A 361 -12.97 -23.93 16.03
N GLU A 362 -13.46 -22.80 16.54
CA GLU A 362 -14.25 -22.79 17.77
C GLU A 362 -15.68 -23.32 17.55
N VAL A 363 -16.29 -23.08 16.37
CA VAL A 363 -17.53 -23.75 15.95
C VAL A 363 -17.34 -25.27 15.83
N LEU A 364 -16.22 -25.74 15.28
CA LEU A 364 -15.85 -27.16 15.26
C LEU A 364 -15.66 -27.77 16.65
N ARG A 365 -15.32 -26.97 17.67
CA ARG A 365 -15.23 -27.41 19.07
C ARG A 365 -16.57 -27.43 19.80
N ILE A 366 -17.52 -26.60 19.36
CA ILE A 366 -18.87 -26.53 19.93
C ILE A 366 -19.82 -27.55 19.27
N MET A 367 -19.48 -28.00 18.04
CA MET A 367 -20.01 -29.24 17.44
C MET A 367 -19.62 -30.47 18.26
#